data_AF-A0A9X5X774-F1
#
_entry.id   AF-A0A9X5X774-F1
#
_cell.length_a   1.000
_cell.length_b   1.000
_cell.length_c   1.000
_cell.angle_alpha   90.00
_cell.angle_beta   90.00
_cell.angle_gamma   90.00
#
_symmetry.space_group_name_H-M   'P 1'
#
loop_
_entity.id
_entity.type
_entity.pdbx_description
1 polymer ?
#
loop_
_entity_poly.entity_id
_entity_poly.type
_entity_poly.pdbx_seq_one_letter_code
_entity_poly.pdbx_strand_id
1 'polypeptide(L)'
;RPLPGKLPEESYLGGFLGIFGIRPFDDNVHLVCSPLYHTAVLQFAGASLHIGHRLVLMDKWTPEEMLRVIDAHACTHTHMVPTQ
;
A
#
# COMPACT_ATOMS: atom_id res chain seq x y z
N ARG A 1 15.05 -7.31 22.00
CA ARG A 1 13.75 -7.26 22.71
C ARG A 1 12.85 -8.33 22.10
N PRO A 2 12.14 -9.15 22.89
CA PRO A 2 11.18 -10.12 22.36
C PRO A 2 10.08 -9.43 21.53
N LEU A 3 9.55 -10.12 20.52
CA LEU A 3 8.42 -9.62 19.75
C LEU A 3 7.19 -9.49 20.67
N PRO A 4 6.32 -8.48 20.45
CA PRO A 4 5.20 -8.19 21.33
C PRO A 4 4.05 -9.21 21.29
N GLY A 5 4.15 -10.27 20.48
CA GLY A 5 3.14 -11.32 20.36
C GLY A 5 1.84 -10.90 19.65
N LYS A 6 1.71 -9.64 19.26
CA LYS A 6 0.61 -9.12 18.45
C LYS A 6 0.77 -9.53 16.99
N LEU A 7 -0.34 -9.85 16.34
CA LEU A 7 -0.34 -10.11 14.91
C LEU A 7 -0.08 -8.80 14.14
N PRO A 8 0.54 -8.84 12.94
CA PRO A 8 0.77 -7.67 12.11
C PRO A 8 -0.46 -6.80 11.88
N GLU A 9 -1.61 -7.42 11.66
CA GLU A 9 -2.91 -6.78 11.44
C GLU A 9 -3.47 -6.08 12.70
N GLU A 10 -3.03 -6.50 13.89
CA GLU A 10 -3.39 -5.88 15.18
C GLU A 10 -2.42 -4.75 15.57
N SER A 11 -1.38 -4.53 14.76
CA SER A 11 -0.43 -3.43 14.97
C SER A 11 -1.04 -2.10 14.52
N TYR A 12 -0.59 -1.00 15.14
CA TYR A 12 -1.05 0.35 14.78
C TYR A 12 -0.89 0.66 13.28
N LEU A 13 0.15 0.12 12.66
CA LEU A 13 0.41 0.34 11.24
C LEU A 13 -0.60 -0.42 10.35
N GLY A 14 -1.05 -1.61 10.76
CA GLY A 14 -2.09 -2.37 10.06
C GLY A 14 -3.47 -1.72 10.17
N GLY A 15 -3.82 -1.16 11.34
CA GLY A 15 -5.13 -0.55 11.58
C GLY A 15 -5.40 0.77 10.84
N PHE A 16 -4.36 1.50 10.43
CA PHE A 16 -4.46 2.81 9.76
C PHE A 16 -5.36 2.78 8.51
N LEU A 17 -5.24 1.74 7.68
CA LEU A 17 -5.99 1.64 6.41
C LEU A 17 -7.49 1.46 6.61
N GLY A 18 -7.93 1.04 7.80
CA GLY A 18 -9.34 0.87 8.13
C GLY A 18 -10.15 2.17 8.03
N ILE A 19 -9.53 3.35 8.18
CA ILE A 19 -10.21 4.65 8.01
C ILE A 19 -10.68 4.89 6.57
N PHE A 20 -10.10 4.18 5.61
CA PHE A 20 -10.46 4.22 4.18
C PHE A 20 -11.35 3.03 3.77
N GLY A 21 -11.77 2.19 4.72
CA GLY A 21 -12.56 0.99 4.45
C GLY A 21 -11.75 -0.19 3.89
N ILE A 22 -10.43 -0.10 3.85
CA ILE A 22 -9.53 -1.15 3.38
C ILE A 22 -9.32 -2.16 4.52
N ARG A 23 -9.80 -3.40 4.33
CA ARG A 23 -9.85 -4.44 5.37
C ARG A 23 -8.72 -5.47 5.24
N PRO A 24 -8.25 -6.09 6.34
CA PRO A 24 -7.28 -7.17 6.26
C PRO A 24 -7.77 -8.35 5.41
N PHE A 25 -6.86 -8.94 4.64
CA PHE A 25 -7.07 -10.15 3.82
C PHE A 25 -8.23 -10.06 2.80
N ASP A 26 -8.57 -8.85 2.36
CA ASP A 26 -9.64 -8.55 1.39
C ASP A 26 -9.12 -8.41 -0.06
N ASP A 27 -8.11 -9.21 -0.44
CA ASP A 27 -7.52 -9.27 -1.79
C ASP A 27 -7.14 -7.92 -2.44
N ASN A 28 -6.98 -6.86 -1.64
CA ASN A 28 -6.63 -5.55 -2.13
C ASN A 28 -5.20 -5.56 -2.69
N VAL A 29 -4.99 -4.73 -3.70
CA VAL A 29 -3.72 -4.53 -4.38
C VAL A 29 -3.35 -3.04 -4.26
N HIS A 30 -2.23 -2.76 -3.57
CA HIS A 30 -1.70 -1.41 -3.40
C HIS A 30 -0.63 -1.11 -4.44
N LEU A 31 -0.84 -0.05 -5.22
CA LEU A 31 0.19 0.47 -6.14
C LEU A 31 1.10 1.47 -5.41
N VAL A 32 2.40 1.20 -5.45
CA VAL A 32 3.46 2.12 -5.02
C VAL A 32 3.99 2.86 -6.25
N CYS A 33 3.52 4.09 -6.45
CA CYS A 33 3.88 4.93 -7.60
C CYS A 33 4.85 6.09 -7.27
N SER A 34 5.40 6.08 -6.05
CA SER A 34 6.33 7.08 -5.52
C SER A 34 7.47 6.40 -4.77
N PRO A 35 8.62 7.07 -4.52
CA PRO A 35 9.74 6.43 -3.85
C PRO A 35 9.44 6.04 -2.39
N LEU A 36 9.77 4.80 -2.01
CA LEU A 36 9.50 4.23 -0.68
C LEU A 36 10.29 4.88 0.47
N TYR A 37 11.32 5.68 0.19
CA TYR A 37 12.04 6.41 1.25
C TYR A 37 11.22 7.59 1.81
N HIS A 38 10.12 7.98 1.16
CA HIS A 38 9.21 9.00 1.68
C HIS A 38 8.22 8.39 2.68
N THR A 39 8.00 9.09 3.81
CA THR A 39 7.21 8.60 4.95
C THR A 39 5.82 8.12 4.55
N ALA A 40 5.03 8.94 3.87
CA ALA A 40 3.65 8.59 3.53
C ALA A 40 3.60 7.34 2.63
N VAL A 41 4.44 7.30 1.60
CA VAL A 41 4.53 6.15 0.67
C VAL A 41 4.86 4.86 1.43
N LEU A 42 5.86 4.92 2.32
CA LEU A 42 6.27 3.78 3.15
C LEU A 42 5.15 3.34 4.10
N GLN A 43 4.42 4.28 4.70
CA GLN A 43 3.33 3.97 5.61
C GLN A 43 2.20 3.23 4.89
N PHE A 44 1.74 3.69 3.73
CA PHE A 44 0.68 3.00 2.97
C PHE A 44 1.12 1.62 2.46
N ALA A 45 2.34 1.51 1.92
CA ALA A 45 2.88 0.22 1.46
C ALA A 45 3.08 -0.77 2.61
N GLY A 46 3.67 -0.30 3.71
CA GLY A 46 3.90 -1.12 4.90
C GLY A 46 2.61 -1.55 5.59
N ALA A 47 1.62 -0.66 5.69
CA ALA A 47 0.29 -1.00 6.22
C ALA A 47 -0.40 -2.07 5.38
N SER A 48 -0.39 -1.91 4.05
CA SER A 48 -0.98 -2.88 3.11
C SER A 48 -0.33 -4.25 3.25
N LEU A 49 1.00 -4.29 3.31
CA LEU A 49 1.75 -5.53 3.51
C LEU A 49 1.42 -6.20 4.86
N HIS A 50 1.30 -5.41 5.94
CA HIS A 50 0.95 -5.93 7.26
C HIS A 50 -0.44 -6.56 7.33
N ILE A 51 -1.39 -6.13 6.50
CA ILE A 51 -2.76 -6.67 6.49
C ILE A 51 -3.00 -7.68 5.36
N GLY A 52 -1.92 -8.19 4.76
CA GLY A 52 -1.96 -9.30 3.79
C GLY A 52 -2.25 -8.90 2.35
N HIS A 53 -2.12 -7.62 2.00
CA HIS A 53 -2.38 -7.13 0.64
C HIS A 53 -1.16 -7.23 -0.27
N ARG A 54 -1.42 -7.32 -1.58
CA ARG A 54 -0.37 -7.33 -2.59
C ARG A 54 0.17 -5.93 -2.82
N LEU A 55 1.50 -5.80 -2.94
CA LEU A 55 2.15 -4.58 -3.41
C LEU A 55 2.54 -4.70 -4.89
N VAL A 56 2.30 -3.65 -5.65
CA VAL A 56 2.81 -3.46 -7.01
C VAL A 56 3.73 -2.25 -7.00
N LEU A 57 5.02 -2.47 -7.28
CA LEU A 57 6.02 -1.41 -7.27
C LEU A 57 6.25 -0.93 -8.71
N MET A 58 6.00 0.36 -8.94
CA MET A 58 6.28 1.03 -10.20
C MET A 58 7.66 1.68 -10.14
N ASP A 59 8.51 1.41 -11.13
CA ASP A 59 9.89 1.91 -11.17
C ASP A 59 9.95 3.44 -11.32
N LYS A 60 9.35 3.95 -12.41
CA LYS A 60 9.28 5.38 -12.70
C LYS A 60 7.86 5.78 -13.04
N TRP A 61 7.40 6.89 -12.46
CA TRP A 61 6.08 7.42 -12.75
C TRP A 61 5.98 8.05 -14.15
N THR A 62 5.00 7.59 -14.92
CA THR A 62 4.35 8.33 -16.01
C THR A 62 2.84 8.05 -15.96
N PRO A 63 1.97 8.95 -16.46
CA PRO A 63 0.53 8.73 -16.47
C PRO A 63 0.11 7.44 -17.20
N GLU A 64 0.69 7.18 -18.37
CA GLU A 64 0.35 6.03 -19.21
C GLU A 64 0.77 4.71 -18.55
N GLU A 65 1.97 4.69 -17.97
CA GLU A 65 2.49 3.51 -17.27
C GLU A 65 1.67 3.23 -16.01
N MET A 66 1.24 4.27 -15.29
CA MET A 66 0.40 4.11 -14.11
C MET A 66 -0.93 3.46 -14.48
N LEU A 67 -1.61 3.95 -15.53
CA LEU A 67 -2.87 3.36 -16.01
C LEU A 67 -2.67 1.92 -16.48
N ARG A 68 -1.59 1.64 -17.22
CA ARG A 68 -1.24 0.28 -17.67
C ARG A 68 -1.04 -0.69 -16.50
N VAL A 69 -0.32 -0.25 -15.46
CA VAL A 69 -0.02 -1.06 -14.27
C VAL A 69 -1.28 -1.28 -13.41
N ILE A 70 -2.14 -0.26 -13.29
CA ILE A 70 -3.44 -0.41 -12.61
C ILE A 70 -4.27 -1.49 -13.27
N ASP A 71 -4.43 -1.43 -14.60
CA ASP A 71 -5.21 -2.40 -15.36
C ASP A 71 -4.60 -3.82 -15.28
N ALA A 72 -3.30 -3.95 -15.53
CA ALA A 72 -2.60 -5.24 -15.55
C ALA A 72 -2.57 -5.97 -14.21
N HIS A 73 -2.72 -5.26 -13.10
CA HIS A 73 -2.65 -5.84 -11.75
C HIS A 73 -3.90 -5.64 -10.90
N ALA A 74 -4.97 -5.09 -11.48
CA ALA A 74 -6.21 -4.75 -10.78
C ALA A 74 -5.93 -3.96 -9.47
N CYS A 75 -5.09 -2.93 -9.57
CA CYS A 75 -4.73 -2.11 -8.42
C CYS A 75 -5.99 -1.44 -7.83
N THR A 76 -6.22 -1.68 -6.54
CA THR A 76 -7.42 -1.23 -5.82
C THR A 76 -7.27 0.14 -5.19
N HIS A 77 -6.04 0.51 -4.81
CA HIS A 77 -5.76 1.78 -4.18
C HIS A 77 -4.28 2.15 -4.31
N THR A 78 -4.00 3.43 -4.09
CA THR A 78 -2.64 3.99 -4.09
C THR A 78 -2.60 5.25 -3.22
N HIS A 79 -1.41 5.70 -2.87
CA HIS A 79 -1.17 7.02 -2.28
C HIS A 79 -0.39 7.87 -3.29
N MET A 80 -0.89 9.08 -3.56
CA MET A 80 -0.33 10.02 -4.52
C MET A 80 -0.21 11.43 -3.94
N VAL A 81 0.62 12.25 -4.57
CA VAL A 81 0.70 13.69 -4.32
C VAL A 81 0.04 14.48 -5.46
N PRO A 82 -0.42 15.73 -5.24
CA PRO A 82 -1.20 16.47 -6.24
C PRO A 82 -0.52 16.77 -7.59
N THR A 83 0.80 16.60 -7.67
CA THR A 83 1.57 16.84 -8.91
C THR A 83 1.70 15.60 -9.79
N GLN A 84 1.26 14.44 -9.31
CA GLN A 84 1.09 13.22 -10.10
C GLN A 84 -0.32 13.24 -10.70
#